data_AF-A0AAU4XLM3-F1
#
_entry.id   AF-A0AAU4XLM3-F1
#
_cell.length_a   1.000
_cell.length_b   1.000
_cell.length_c   1.000
_cell.angle_alpha   90.00
_cell.angle_beta   90.00
_cell.angle_gamma   90.00
#
_symmetry.space_group_name_H-M   'P 1'
#
loop_
_entity.id
_entity.type
_entity.pdbx_description
1 polymer ?
#
loop_
_entity_poly.entity_id
_entity_poly.type
_entity_poly.pdbx_seq_one_letter_code
_entity_poly.pdbx_strand_id
1 'polypeptide(L)'
;MITRRRALVSGVAVAATAAMVGPAGSTAAAADHTKAQSKAKPTIVLVHGGFADASGWNGVIERLQHDGYKTIAPANPLRGIPTDAA
;
A
#
# COMPACT_ATOMS: atom_id res chain seq x y z
N MET A 1 -15.80 -32.26 65.09
CA MET A 1 -14.62 -32.60 64.27
C MET A 1 -14.96 -32.37 62.81
N ILE A 2 -13.98 -32.16 61.92
CA ILE A 2 -14.06 -31.69 60.49
C ILE A 2 -13.70 -30.18 60.42
N THR A 3 -12.43 -29.80 60.54
CA THR A 3 -11.30 -29.84 59.57
C THR A 3 -11.36 -28.71 58.54
N ARG A 4 -10.61 -27.64 58.87
CA ARG A 4 -10.30 -26.50 58.00
C ARG A 4 -9.39 -26.95 56.86
N ARG A 5 -9.66 -26.53 55.63
CA ARG A 5 -8.65 -26.44 54.56
C ARG A 5 -8.68 -25.03 53.99
N ARG A 6 -7.62 -24.28 54.31
CA ARG A 6 -7.29 -22.98 53.72
C ARG A 6 -6.58 -23.23 52.38
N ALA A 7 -7.02 -22.54 51.34
CA ALA A 7 -6.21 -22.12 50.19
C ALA A 7 -6.84 -20.78 49.76
N LEU A 8 -6.22 -19.63 49.98
CA LEU A 8 -5.11 -19.04 49.21
C LEU A 8 -5.45 -19.09 47.71
N VAL A 9 -5.50 -18.01 46.94
CA VAL A 9 -4.98 -16.64 47.06
C VAL A 9 -5.65 -15.84 45.94
N SER A 10 -5.80 -14.54 46.18
CA SER A 10 -5.72 -13.37 45.28
C SER A 10 -5.98 -13.57 43.77
N GLY A 11 -6.71 -12.72 43.07
CA GLY A 11 -7.19 -11.39 43.37
C GLY A 11 -7.90 -10.89 42.11
N VAL A 12 -9.06 -10.26 42.31
CA VAL A 12 -9.77 -9.56 41.24
C VAL A 12 -8.97 -8.30 40.91
N ALA A 13 -8.38 -8.24 39.73
CA ALA A 13 -7.85 -7.02 39.16
C ALA A 13 -8.66 -6.70 37.89
N VAL A 14 -9.76 -5.99 38.08
CA VAL A 14 -10.40 -5.20 37.01
C VAL A 14 -9.53 -3.97 36.84
N ALA A 15 -8.59 -4.03 35.89
CA ALA A 15 -7.86 -2.85 35.43
C ALA A 15 -8.60 -2.28 34.22
N ALA A 16 -9.49 -1.32 34.48
CA ALA A 16 -10.02 -0.43 33.47
C ALA A 16 -8.90 0.52 33.02
N THR A 17 -8.32 0.29 31.84
CA THR A 17 -7.46 1.28 31.19
C THR A 17 -8.28 2.08 30.19
N ALA A 18 -8.31 3.38 30.44
CA ALA A 18 -9.01 4.39 29.68
C ALA A 18 -8.53 4.49 28.23
N ALA A 19 -9.47 4.88 27.37
CA ALA A 19 -9.27 5.15 25.95
C ALA A 19 -8.22 6.25 25.70
N MET A 20 -7.29 5.97 24.79
CA MET A 20 -6.63 7.00 23.99
C MET A 20 -6.90 6.66 22.51
N VAL A 21 -8.02 7.13 21.97
CA VAL A 21 -8.19 7.24 20.52
C VAL A 21 -7.26 8.38 20.08
N GLY A 22 -6.05 8.03 19.67
CA GLY A 22 -5.19 8.94 18.91
C GLY A 22 -5.66 8.97 17.46
N PRO A 23 -5.78 10.13 16.80
CA PRO A 23 -6.00 10.13 15.37
C PRO A 23 -4.79 9.47 14.69
N ALA A 24 -5.03 8.35 14.01
CA ALA A 24 -4.10 7.80 13.05
C ALA A 24 -3.90 8.86 11.96
N GLY A 25 -2.87 9.69 12.12
CA GLY A 25 -2.47 10.67 11.13
C GLY A 25 -2.03 9.96 9.87
N SER A 26 -2.91 9.87 8.88
CA SER A 26 -2.55 9.52 7.51
C SER A 26 -1.81 10.69 6.88
N THR A 27 -0.54 10.87 7.20
CA THR A 27 0.35 11.69 6.36
C THR A 27 0.96 10.79 5.31
N ALA A 28 0.15 10.42 4.31
CA ALA A 28 0.71 10.04 3.03
C ALA A 28 1.36 11.29 2.46
N ALA A 29 2.67 11.43 2.68
CA ALA A 29 3.48 12.43 2.02
C ALA A 29 3.45 12.13 0.51
N ALA A 30 2.45 12.65 -0.19
CA ALA A 30 2.51 12.80 -1.63
C ALA A 30 3.67 13.76 -1.90
N ALA A 31 4.79 13.18 -2.34
CA ALA A 31 6.02 13.91 -2.58
C ALA A 31 5.76 15.14 -3.44
N ASP A 32 6.15 16.28 -2.89
CA ASP A 32 6.07 17.62 -3.46
C ASP A 32 6.98 17.69 -4.70
N HIS A 33 6.41 17.47 -5.89
CA HIS A 33 7.12 17.42 -7.18
C HIS A 33 7.45 18.82 -7.74
N THR A 34 7.76 19.75 -6.85
CA THR A 34 7.86 21.18 -7.17
C THR A 34 9.25 21.72 -6.86
N LYS A 35 10.28 21.04 -7.39
CA LYS A 35 11.59 21.68 -7.58
C LYS A 35 11.85 21.83 -9.08
N ALA A 36 11.87 23.09 -9.52
CA ALA A 36 12.05 23.51 -10.90
C ALA A 36 13.45 23.13 -11.43
N GLN A 37 13.60 21.90 -11.92
CA GLN A 37 14.49 21.62 -13.05
C GLN A 37 13.74 22.05 -14.31
N SER A 38 14.43 22.58 -15.32
CA SER A 38 13.91 22.73 -16.69
C SER A 38 13.19 21.44 -17.07
N LYS A 39 11.85 21.44 -16.94
CA LYS A 39 11.15 20.20 -16.60
C LYS A 39 10.92 19.41 -17.88
N ALA A 40 11.93 18.65 -18.29
CA ALA A 40 11.75 17.59 -19.28
C ALA A 40 10.48 16.82 -18.90
N LYS A 41 9.61 16.57 -19.90
CA LYS A 41 8.34 15.87 -19.66
C LYS A 41 8.64 14.55 -18.94
N PRO A 42 7.84 14.17 -17.93
CA PRO A 42 8.06 12.95 -17.18
C PRO A 42 7.95 11.73 -18.09
N THR A 43 8.61 10.64 -17.68
CA THR A 43 8.38 9.34 -18.29
C THR A 43 7.11 8.73 -17.72
N ILE A 44 6.22 8.25 -18.58
CA ILE A 44 4.99 7.55 -18.21
C ILE A 44 5.21 6.05 -18.40
N VAL A 45 4.92 5.27 -17.36
CA VAL A 45 4.97 3.81 -17.40
C VAL A 45 3.54 3.29 -17.27
N LEU A 46 3.06 2.57 -18.29
CA LEU A 46 1.74 1.97 -18.31
C LEU A 46 1.84 0.49 -17.94
N VAL A 47 1.06 0.06 -16.96
CA VAL A 47 1.02 -1.32 -16.48
C VAL A 47 -0.40 -1.86 -16.68
N HIS A 48 -0.50 -3.07 -17.23
CA HIS A 48 -1.78 -3.74 -17.44
C HIS A 48 -2.25 -4.48 -16.18
N GLY A 49 -3.54 -4.83 -16.13
CA GLY A 49 -4.08 -5.71 -15.08
C GLY A 49 -3.67 -7.17 -15.30
N GLY A 50 -3.89 -8.02 -14.28
CA GLY A 50 -3.44 -9.43 -14.28
C GLY A 50 -4.03 -10.35 -15.36
N PHE A 51 -5.09 -9.93 -16.04
CA PHE A 51 -5.74 -10.68 -17.13
C PHE A 51 -5.54 -10.07 -18.52
N ALA A 52 -4.74 -9.01 -18.61
CA ALA A 52 -4.45 -8.29 -19.84
C ALA A 52 -2.95 -8.34 -20.15
N ASP A 53 -2.55 -7.76 -21.29
CA ASP A 53 -1.16 -7.50 -21.63
C ASP A 53 -0.97 -6.01 -21.96
N ALA A 54 0.26 -5.64 -22.37
CA ALA A 54 0.61 -4.26 -22.70
C ALA A 54 -0.12 -3.72 -23.96
N SER A 55 -0.65 -4.58 -24.83
CA SER A 55 -1.24 -4.16 -26.12
C SER A 55 -2.51 -3.33 -25.93
N GLY A 56 -3.21 -3.48 -24.81
CA GLY A 56 -4.36 -2.65 -24.45
C GLY A 56 -4.04 -1.15 -24.35
N TRP A 57 -2.75 -0.80 -24.26
CA TRP A 57 -2.28 0.58 -24.17
C TRP A 57 -1.83 1.19 -25.50
N ASN A 58 -1.86 0.47 -26.63
CA ASN A 58 -1.28 0.96 -27.89
C ASN A 58 -1.78 2.37 -28.28
N GLY A 59 -3.10 2.60 -28.29
CA GLY A 59 -3.64 3.93 -28.62
C GLY A 59 -3.33 5.01 -27.58
N VAL A 60 -3.16 4.63 -26.30
CA VAL A 60 -2.75 5.57 -25.24
C VAL A 60 -1.29 5.95 -25.38
N ILE A 61 -0.43 4.97 -25.72
CA ILE A 61 0.99 5.19 -25.99
C ILE A 61 1.14 6.16 -27.16
N GLU A 62 0.45 5.93 -28.27
CA GLU A 62 0.47 6.82 -29.44
C GLU A 62 0.11 8.27 -29.06
N ARG A 63 -0.98 8.44 -28.30
CA ARG A 63 -1.45 9.78 -27.92
C ARG A 63 -0.51 10.48 -26.93
N LEU A 64 0.04 9.77 -25.94
CA LEU A 64 1.01 10.34 -25.02
C LEU A 64 2.34 10.69 -25.68
N GLN A 65 2.80 9.84 -26.62
CA GLN A 65 4.00 10.12 -27.40
C GLN A 65 3.81 11.32 -28.32
N HIS A 66 2.64 11.43 -28.97
CA HIS A 66 2.25 12.63 -29.72
C HIS A 66 2.30 13.90 -28.85
N ASP A 67 1.87 13.79 -27.60
CA ASP A 67 1.93 14.90 -26.63
C ASP A 67 3.35 15.12 -26.06
N GLY A 68 4.37 14.41 -26.55
CA GLY A 68 5.78 14.60 -26.21
C GLY A 68 6.23 13.90 -24.92
N TYR A 69 5.41 12.99 -24.37
CA TYR A 69 5.83 12.18 -23.22
C TYR A 69 6.65 10.97 -23.68
N LYS A 70 7.72 10.67 -22.93
CA LYS A 70 8.35 9.36 -23.04
C LYS A 70 7.43 8.34 -22.39
N THR A 71 6.89 7.41 -23.17
CA THR A 71 5.93 6.42 -22.68
C THR A 71 6.43 5.00 -22.95
N ILE A 72 6.37 4.14 -21.93
CA ILE A 72 6.70 2.72 -22.02
C ILE A 72 5.60 1.86 -21.41
N ALA A 73 5.37 0.67 -21.99
CA ALA A 73 4.52 -0.36 -21.41
C ALA A 73 5.31 -1.68 -21.37
N PRO A 74 6.08 -1.93 -20.28
CA PRO A 74 6.90 -3.13 -20.18
C PRO A 74 6.00 -4.38 -20.04
N ALA A 75 6.51 -5.53 -20.48
CA ALA A 75 5.89 -6.81 -20.15
C ALA A 75 5.93 -7.02 -18.63
N ASN A 76 4.77 -7.31 -18.03
CA ASN A 76 4.64 -7.58 -16.60
C ASN A 76 3.93 -8.92 -16.37
N PRO A 77 4.64 -10.05 -16.52
CA PRO A 77 4.03 -11.36 -16.39
C PRO A 77 3.70 -11.69 -14.92
N LEU A 78 2.64 -12.46 -14.71
CA LEU A 78 2.40 -13.10 -13.42
C LEU A 78 3.47 -14.16 -13.18
N ARG A 79 4.00 -14.19 -11.96
CA ARG A 79 5.02 -15.12 -11.46
C ARG A 79 4.41 -16.20 -10.55
N GLY A 80 3.14 -16.04 -10.20
CA GLY A 80 2.34 -17.02 -9.46
C GLY A 80 1.93 -16.51 -8.09
N ILE A 81 0.90 -17.14 -7.51
CA ILE A 81 0.28 -16.70 -6.24
C ILE A 81 1.30 -16.52 -5.10
N PRO A 82 2.25 -17.45 -4.85
CA PRO A 82 3.20 -17.26 -3.75
C PRO A 82 4.10 -16.04 -3.91
N THR A 83 4.31 -15.57 -5.14
CA THR A 83 5.20 -14.45 -5.46
C THR A 83 4.45 -13.13 -5.62
N ASP A 84 3.23 -13.15 -6.14
CA ASP A 84 2.49 -11.93 -6.49
C ASP A 84 1.39 -11.55 -5.48
N ALA A 85 1.02 -12.44 -4.55
CA ALA A 85 -0.01 -12.19 -3.53
C ALA A 85 0.55 -11.93 -2.11
N ALA A 86 1.87 -11.86 -1.97
CA ALA A 86 2.58 -11.70 -0.70
C ALA A 86 2.57 -10.25 -0.16
#